data_AF-A0ABD3FYE1-F1
#
_entry.id   AF-A0ABD3FYE1-F1
#
_cell.length_a   1.000
_cell.length_b   1.000
_cell.length_c   1.000
_cell.angle_alpha   90.00
_cell.angle_beta   90.00
_cell.angle_gamma   90.00
#
_symmetry.space_group_name_H-M   'P 1'
#
loop_
_entity.id
_entity.type
_entity.pdbx_description
1 polymer ?
#
loop_
_entity_poly.entity_id
_entity_poly.type
_entity_poly.pdbx_seq_one_letter_code
_entity_poly.pdbx_strand_id
1 'polypeptide(L)'
;MAMSRALQGWTMLGASCPVDDCYTPLMRNKQGKMFCVRCDQFVVTEEEARKQQEEEEAENEAIEAAMEAEAQAEAERTRRIEQQFRFEEQAKQAREMQELEQTKAERTTAINGAAKRKIDNVVDTTSSDSDAEVNVLRRQTLAALYQKMGALTDSLSPTDHSERLISVAKAVREIAKAAQLLTQ
;
A
#
# COMPACT_ATOMS: atom_id res chain seq x y z
N MET A 1 53.27 23.44 -15.20
CA MET A 1 52.81 22.20 -14.53
C MET A 1 51.76 21.51 -15.40
N ALA A 2 52.18 20.69 -16.39
CA ALA A 2 51.25 20.05 -17.34
C ALA A 2 51.71 18.63 -17.72
N MET A 3 52.18 17.84 -16.75
CA MET A 3 52.90 16.59 -17.03
C MET A 3 52.49 15.40 -16.13
N SER A 4 51.30 15.41 -15.53
CA SER A 4 50.85 14.33 -14.64
C SER A 4 49.66 13.51 -15.15
N ARG A 5 48.85 14.00 -16.10
CA ARG A 5 47.67 13.24 -16.60
C ARG A 5 47.99 12.23 -17.72
N ALA A 6 49.15 12.32 -18.37
CA ALA A 6 49.55 11.38 -19.44
C ALA A 6 49.91 9.96 -18.92
N LEU A 7 50.18 9.81 -17.63
CA LEU A 7 50.54 8.51 -17.02
C LEU A 7 49.32 7.63 -16.69
N GLN A 8 48.09 8.10 -16.92
CA GLN A 8 46.84 7.37 -16.58
C GLN A 8 46.14 6.73 -17.80
N GLY A 9 46.82 6.63 -18.95
CA GLY A 9 46.25 6.03 -20.15
C GLY A 9 45.28 6.94 -20.90
N TRP A 10 45.62 8.23 -20.96
CA TRP A 10 44.90 9.24 -21.74
C TRP A 10 45.63 9.49 -23.05
N THR A 11 44.91 9.47 -24.16
CA THR A 11 45.47 9.71 -25.51
C THR A 11 45.11 11.13 -25.95
N MET A 12 46.09 11.93 -26.34
CA MET A 12 45.83 13.25 -26.93
C MET A 12 45.23 13.08 -28.33
N LEU A 13 44.13 13.78 -28.60
CA LEU A 13 43.47 13.82 -29.90
C LEU A 13 43.95 15.04 -30.68
N GLY A 14 43.91 14.95 -32.01
CA GLY A 14 44.18 16.09 -32.91
C GLY A 14 43.04 17.12 -32.98
N ALA A 15 42.02 17.00 -32.14
CA ALA A 15 40.90 17.93 -32.05
C ALA A 15 41.15 18.96 -30.94
N SER A 16 40.86 20.23 -31.22
CA SER A 16 40.97 21.34 -30.28
C SER A 16 39.66 21.55 -29.51
N CYS A 17 39.76 22.08 -28.29
CA CYS A 17 38.60 22.46 -27.50
C CYS A 17 37.75 23.53 -28.23
N PRO A 18 36.41 23.37 -28.29
CA PRO A 18 35.51 24.31 -28.99
C PRO A 18 35.24 25.61 -28.21
N VAL A 19 35.75 25.74 -26.99
CA VAL A 19 35.60 26.96 -26.18
C VAL A 19 36.51 28.06 -26.74
N ASP A 20 35.92 29.23 -26.96
CA ASP A 20 36.63 30.45 -27.37
C ASP A 20 37.84 30.68 -26.44
N ASP A 21 39.00 30.99 -27.05
CA ASP A 21 40.29 31.18 -26.36
C ASP A 21 40.93 29.96 -25.67
N CYS A 22 40.29 28.77 -25.63
CA CYS A 22 40.84 27.59 -24.96
C CYS A 22 41.84 26.83 -25.86
N TYR A 23 41.57 26.66 -27.18
CA TYR A 23 42.38 26.03 -28.27
C TYR A 23 43.26 24.80 -27.90
N THR A 24 43.05 24.21 -26.73
CA THR A 24 43.89 23.18 -26.15
C THR A 24 43.50 21.84 -26.76
N PRO A 25 44.45 20.98 -27.13
CA PRO A 25 44.13 19.66 -27.67
C PRO A 25 43.38 18.83 -26.63
N LEU A 26 42.31 18.16 -27.08
CA LEU A 26 41.50 17.30 -26.23
C LEU A 26 42.24 16.01 -25.91
N MET A 27 41.97 15.44 -24.74
CA MET A 27 42.45 14.12 -24.35
C MET A 27 41.29 13.14 -24.26
N ARG A 28 41.50 11.89 -24.67
CA ARG A 28 40.52 10.80 -24.61
C ARG A 28 40.91 9.81 -23.52
N ASN A 29 39.96 9.42 -22.69
CA ASN A 29 40.16 8.33 -21.72
C ASN A 29 39.89 6.95 -22.36
N LYS A 30 40.14 5.87 -21.61
CA LYS A 30 39.85 4.50 -22.05
C LYS A 30 38.37 4.20 -22.28
N GLN A 31 37.47 4.97 -21.65
CA GLN A 31 36.01 4.88 -21.84
C GLN A 31 35.54 5.66 -23.08
N GLY A 32 36.45 6.29 -23.80
CA GLY A 32 36.17 7.00 -25.03
C GLY A 32 35.78 8.47 -24.86
N LYS A 33 35.64 8.99 -23.63
CA LYS A 33 35.22 10.37 -23.35
C LYS A 33 36.33 11.37 -23.63
N MET A 34 35.98 12.49 -24.27
CA MET A 34 36.90 13.59 -24.53
C MET A 34 36.92 14.61 -23.40
N PHE A 35 38.10 15.14 -23.08
CA PHE A 35 38.33 16.02 -21.95
C PHE A 35 39.31 17.14 -22.31
N CYS A 36 38.97 18.38 -21.97
CA CYS A 36 39.87 19.52 -22.10
C CYS A 36 40.62 19.76 -20.79
N VAL A 37 41.95 19.62 -20.81
CA VAL A 37 42.79 19.80 -19.61
C VAL A 37 42.84 21.25 -19.13
N ARG A 38 42.70 22.22 -20.04
CA ARG A 38 42.75 23.65 -19.70
C ARG A 38 41.44 24.14 -19.11
N CYS A 39 40.33 23.72 -19.72
CA CYS A 39 38.99 24.12 -19.30
C CYS A 39 38.45 23.21 -18.16
N ASP A 40 39.11 22.07 -17.86
CA ASP A 40 38.72 21.03 -16.88
C ASP A 40 37.28 20.51 -17.10
N GLN A 41 36.85 20.43 -18.36
CA GLN A 41 35.51 20.04 -18.79
C GLN A 41 35.56 18.86 -19.76
N PHE A 42 34.53 18.01 -19.71
CA PHE A 42 34.29 16.99 -20.72
C PHE A 42 33.64 17.61 -21.96
N VAL A 43 34.11 17.19 -23.13
CA VAL A 43 33.54 17.60 -24.42
C VAL A 43 32.76 16.43 -24.95
N VAL A 44 31.49 16.66 -25.23
CA VAL A 44 30.59 15.68 -25.84
C VAL A 44 30.33 16.14 -27.27
N THR A 45 30.43 15.22 -28.22
CA THR A 45 30.10 15.52 -29.63
C THR A 45 28.59 15.62 -29.82
N GLU A 46 28.14 16.29 -30.88
CA GLU A 46 26.72 16.36 -31.23
C GLU A 46 26.09 14.95 -31.37
N GLU A 47 26.84 13.98 -31.93
CA GLU A 47 26.38 12.60 -32.05
C GLU A 47 26.23 11.89 -30.69
N GLU A 48 27.17 12.10 -29.77
CA GLU A 48 27.10 11.52 -28.42
C GLU A 48 26.01 12.18 -27.58
N ALA A 49 25.79 13.49 -27.74
CA ALA A 49 24.70 14.20 -27.08
C ALA A 49 23.34 13.70 -27.56
N ARG A 50 23.18 13.49 -28.88
CA ARG A 50 21.93 12.93 -29.42
C ARG A 50 21.67 11.51 -28.93
N LYS A 51 22.70 10.65 -28.86
CA LYS A 51 22.56 9.29 -28.31
C LYS A 51 22.17 9.30 -26.83
N GLN A 52 22.77 10.18 -26.04
CA GLN A 52 22.42 10.33 -24.62
C GLN A 52 20.97 10.78 -24.46
N GLN A 53 20.50 11.70 -25.30
CA GLN A 53 19.10 12.12 -25.32
C GLN A 53 18.16 10.98 -25.73
N GLU A 54 18.49 10.25 -26.79
CA GLU A 54 17.72 9.08 -27.24
C GLU A 54 17.64 7.99 -26.15
N GLU A 55 18.75 7.74 -25.44
CA GLU A 55 18.81 6.78 -24.31
C GLU A 55 17.98 7.27 -23.10
N GLU A 56 18.08 8.55 -22.75
CA GLU A 56 17.33 9.16 -21.65
C GLU A 56 15.82 9.22 -21.95
N GLU A 57 15.44 9.54 -23.19
CA GLU A 57 14.05 9.49 -23.65
C GLU A 57 13.51 8.06 -23.59
N ALA A 58 14.25 7.07 -24.10
CA ALA A 58 13.85 5.67 -24.05
C ALA A 58 13.75 5.14 -22.60
N GLU A 59 14.63 5.56 -21.70
CA GLU A 59 14.57 5.22 -20.28
C GLU A 59 13.32 5.83 -19.62
N ASN A 60 13.05 7.10 -19.88
CA ASN A 60 11.86 7.78 -19.35
C ASN A 60 10.56 7.15 -19.88
N GLU A 61 10.49 6.84 -21.18
CA GLU A 61 9.35 6.13 -21.77
C GLU A 61 9.15 4.74 -21.14
N ALA A 62 10.24 4.00 -20.88
CA ALA A 62 10.17 2.70 -20.23
C ALA A 62 9.67 2.80 -18.77
N ILE A 63 10.09 3.83 -18.04
CA ILE A 63 9.61 4.11 -16.67
C ILE A 63 8.12 4.47 -16.70
N GLU A 64 7.68 5.32 -17.61
CA GLU A 64 6.27 5.71 -17.74
C GLU A 64 5.39 4.51 -18.11
N ALA A 65 5.82 3.68 -19.07
CA ALA A 65 5.12 2.46 -19.46
C ALA A 65 5.03 1.45 -18.30
N ALA A 66 6.08 1.32 -17.49
CA ALA A 66 6.08 0.46 -16.30
C ALA A 66 5.10 0.96 -15.23
N MET A 67 5.08 2.27 -14.98
CA MET A 67 4.13 2.89 -14.05
C MET A 67 2.67 2.70 -14.51
N GLU A 68 2.40 2.88 -15.81
CA GLU A 68 1.06 2.69 -16.34
C GLU A 68 0.62 1.22 -16.26
N ALA A 69 1.51 0.27 -16.58
CA ALA A 69 1.22 -1.16 -16.45
C ALA A 69 0.92 -1.55 -15.00
N GLU A 70 1.65 -1.00 -14.03
CA GLU A 70 1.40 -1.23 -12.60
C GLU A 70 0.04 -0.67 -12.18
N ALA A 71 -0.30 0.57 -12.59
CA ALA A 71 -1.59 1.18 -12.31
C ALA A 71 -2.76 0.38 -12.90
N GLN A 72 -2.61 -0.13 -14.13
CA GLN A 72 -3.60 -0.99 -14.77
C GLN A 72 -3.79 -2.31 -14.00
N ALA A 73 -2.70 -2.95 -13.56
CA ALA A 73 -2.75 -4.16 -12.77
C ALA A 73 -3.42 -3.93 -11.40
N GLU A 74 -3.17 -2.79 -10.76
CA GLU A 74 -3.84 -2.43 -9.50
C GLU A 74 -5.34 -2.15 -9.70
N ALA A 75 -5.72 -1.45 -10.78
CA ALA A 75 -7.11 -1.22 -11.12
C ALA A 75 -7.86 -2.52 -11.39
N GLU A 76 -7.23 -3.48 -12.08
CA GLU A 76 -7.80 -4.82 -12.31
C GLU A 76 -7.98 -5.59 -11.01
N ARG A 77 -6.97 -5.58 -10.11
CA ARG A 77 -7.07 -6.19 -8.78
C ARG A 77 -8.24 -5.60 -7.98
N THR A 78 -8.37 -4.28 -7.99
CA THR A 78 -9.46 -3.57 -7.29
C THR A 78 -10.83 -3.97 -7.84
N ARG A 79 -10.98 -3.99 -9.17
CA ARG A 79 -12.22 -4.46 -9.83
C ARG A 79 -12.57 -5.89 -9.45
N ARG A 80 -11.57 -6.78 -9.41
CA ARG A 80 -11.78 -8.19 -9.05
C ARG A 80 -12.26 -8.34 -7.60
N ILE A 81 -11.66 -7.59 -6.67
CA ILE A 81 -12.08 -7.56 -5.27
C ILE A 81 -13.52 -7.05 -5.15
N GLU A 82 -13.85 -5.95 -5.83
CA GLU A 82 -15.21 -5.39 -5.80
C GLU A 82 -16.26 -6.37 -6.34
N GLN A 83 -15.96 -7.06 -7.44
CA GLN A 83 -16.83 -8.08 -8.01
C GLN A 83 -17.05 -9.26 -7.04
N GLN A 84 -16.00 -9.68 -6.33
CA GLN A 84 -16.09 -10.73 -5.33
C GLN A 84 -17.00 -10.32 -4.18
N PHE A 85 -16.80 -9.14 -3.61
CA PHE A 85 -17.67 -8.61 -2.54
C PHE A 85 -19.13 -8.53 -2.98
N ARG A 86 -19.39 -8.05 -4.20
CA ARG A 86 -20.75 -7.99 -4.76
C ARG A 86 -21.41 -9.36 -4.84
N PHE A 87 -20.67 -10.38 -5.27
CA PHE A 87 -21.18 -11.75 -5.36
C PHE A 87 -21.43 -12.36 -3.98
N GLU A 88 -20.50 -12.16 -3.04
CA GLU A 88 -20.65 -12.62 -1.66
C GLU A 88 -21.86 -12.00 -0.96
N GLU A 89 -22.12 -10.70 -1.18
CA GLU A 89 -23.32 -10.03 -0.68
C GLU A 89 -24.61 -10.62 -1.27
N GLN A 90 -24.67 -10.82 -2.58
CA GLN A 90 -25.82 -11.44 -3.23
C GLN A 90 -26.07 -12.86 -2.69
N ALA A 91 -25.02 -13.66 -2.50
CA ALA A 91 -25.11 -15.00 -1.93
C ALA A 91 -25.56 -14.97 -0.45
N LYS A 92 -25.14 -13.97 0.33
CA LYS A 92 -25.60 -13.77 1.70
C LYS A 92 -27.10 -13.42 1.73
N GLN A 93 -27.53 -12.46 0.92
CA GLN A 93 -28.94 -12.06 0.82
C GLN A 93 -29.83 -13.22 0.38
N ALA A 94 -29.38 -14.03 -0.59
CA ALA A 94 -30.13 -15.22 -1.04
C ALA A 94 -30.26 -16.28 0.07
N ARG A 95 -29.20 -16.53 0.84
CA ARG A 95 -29.25 -17.44 2.00
C ARG A 95 -30.21 -16.95 3.07
N GLU A 96 -30.16 -15.66 3.39
CA GLU A 96 -31.07 -15.03 4.36
C GLU A 96 -32.53 -15.11 3.91
N MET A 97 -32.81 -14.88 2.62
CA MET A 97 -34.13 -15.06 2.04
C MET A 97 -34.62 -16.50 2.16
N GLN A 98 -33.76 -17.48 1.86
CA GLN A 98 -34.10 -18.90 1.95
C GLN A 98 -34.38 -19.34 3.39
N GLU A 99 -33.63 -18.83 4.36
CA GLU A 99 -33.85 -19.10 5.80
C GLU A 99 -35.18 -18.51 6.29
N LEU A 100 -35.51 -17.29 5.86
CA LEU A 100 -36.83 -16.69 6.13
C LEU A 100 -37.98 -17.49 5.50
N GLU A 101 -37.80 -18.03 4.29
CA GLU A 101 -38.79 -18.91 3.66
C GLU A 101 -38.94 -20.24 4.41
N GLN A 102 -37.83 -20.86 4.82
CA GLN A 102 -37.85 -22.11 5.60
C GLN A 102 -38.53 -21.91 6.95
N THR A 103 -38.16 -20.87 7.71
CA THR A 103 -38.79 -20.56 9.01
C THR A 103 -40.28 -20.23 8.86
N LYS A 104 -40.69 -19.60 7.74
CA LYS A 104 -42.11 -19.35 7.43
C LYS A 104 -42.84 -20.64 7.07
N ALA A 105 -42.24 -21.53 6.27
CA ALA A 105 -42.79 -22.83 5.95
C ALA A 105 -42.95 -23.72 7.20
N GLU A 106 -41.93 -23.75 8.07
CA GLU A 106 -41.96 -24.44 9.37
C GLU A 106 -43.04 -23.87 10.30
N ARG A 107 -43.22 -22.54 10.33
CA ARG A 107 -44.34 -21.93 11.07
C ARG A 107 -45.70 -22.35 10.51
N THR A 108 -45.86 -22.45 9.19
CA THR A 108 -47.12 -22.90 8.58
C THR A 108 -47.40 -24.38 8.81
N THR A 109 -46.38 -25.25 8.85
CA THR A 109 -46.55 -26.68 9.20
C THR A 109 -46.80 -26.89 10.69
N ALA A 110 -46.18 -26.08 11.57
CA ALA A 110 -46.44 -26.11 13.01
C ALA A 110 -47.86 -25.67 13.37
N ILE A 111 -48.43 -24.67 12.70
CA ILE A 111 -49.83 -24.26 12.89
C ILE A 111 -50.81 -25.39 12.52
N ASN A 112 -50.49 -26.20 11.52
CA ASN A 112 -51.29 -27.37 11.14
C ASN A 112 -51.01 -28.62 12.02
N GLY A 113 -49.92 -28.64 12.79
CA GLY A 113 -49.53 -29.74 13.69
C GLY A 113 -49.84 -29.51 15.18
N ALA A 114 -50.21 -28.30 15.59
CA ALA A 114 -50.36 -27.89 16.99
C ALA A 114 -51.69 -28.30 17.67
N ALA A 115 -52.33 -29.39 17.24
CA ALA A 115 -53.46 -30.01 17.94
C ALA A 115 -53.03 -31.29 18.68
N LYS A 116 -52.01 -31.21 19.55
CA LYS A 116 -51.76 -32.06 20.75
C LYS A 116 -50.29 -31.95 21.21
N ARG A 117 -50.04 -31.19 22.28
CA ARG A 117 -49.49 -31.67 23.56
C ARG A 117 -49.22 -30.51 24.53
N LYS A 118 -49.44 -30.81 25.81
CA LYS A 118 -49.41 -29.96 27.01
C LYS A 118 -47.98 -29.55 27.42
N ILE A 119 -47.86 -28.31 27.94
CA ILE A 119 -47.34 -27.87 29.27
C ILE A 119 -46.46 -28.93 29.98
N ASP A 120 -45.19 -28.70 30.38
CA ASP A 120 -44.66 -27.76 31.39
C ASP A 120 -43.12 -27.66 31.26
N ASN A 121 -42.52 -26.50 31.59
CA ASN A 121 -41.36 -26.45 32.50
C ASN A 121 -41.03 -25.00 32.94
N VAL A 122 -40.98 -24.78 34.26
CA VAL A 122 -40.49 -23.60 34.97
C VAL A 122 -39.25 -24.04 35.73
N VAL A 123 -38.07 -23.49 35.39
CA VAL A 123 -36.73 -23.55 36.05
C VAL A 123 -35.75 -23.03 34.99
N ASP A 124 -34.78 -22.14 35.18
CA ASP A 124 -33.95 -21.73 36.31
C ASP A 124 -33.41 -20.32 36.00
N THR A 125 -33.73 -19.31 36.83
CA THR A 125 -33.30 -17.90 36.61
C THR A 125 -32.46 -17.45 37.78
N THR A 126 -31.21 -17.91 37.84
CA THR A 126 -30.19 -17.34 38.73
C THR A 126 -28.77 -17.29 38.13
N SER A 127 -28.53 -17.82 36.92
CA SER A 127 -27.21 -17.78 36.24
C SER A 127 -27.09 -16.76 35.09
N SER A 128 -28.19 -16.14 34.65
CA SER A 128 -28.25 -15.34 33.42
C SER A 128 -27.87 -13.87 33.60
N ASP A 129 -27.98 -13.31 34.81
CA ASP A 129 -27.69 -11.89 35.06
C ASP A 129 -26.18 -11.60 35.00
N SER A 130 -25.34 -12.52 35.47
CA SER A 130 -23.89 -12.36 35.43
C SER A 130 -23.33 -12.36 34.01
N ASP A 131 -23.86 -13.20 33.11
CA ASP A 131 -23.42 -13.23 31.71
C ASP A 131 -23.92 -11.99 30.94
N ALA A 132 -25.09 -11.44 31.30
CA ALA A 132 -25.59 -10.20 30.73
C ALA A 132 -24.71 -9.01 31.13
N GLU A 133 -24.34 -8.89 32.41
CA GLU A 133 -23.45 -7.85 32.91
C GLU A 133 -22.04 -7.94 32.29
N VAL A 134 -21.48 -9.13 32.17
CA VAL A 134 -20.17 -9.36 31.51
C VAL A 134 -20.22 -8.94 30.04
N ASN A 135 -21.31 -9.25 29.34
CA ASN A 135 -21.48 -8.83 27.94
C ASN A 135 -21.67 -7.31 27.80
N VAL A 136 -22.34 -6.65 28.75
CA VAL A 136 -22.45 -5.18 28.79
C VAL A 136 -21.07 -4.56 28.99
N LEU A 137 -20.29 -5.07 29.95
CA LEU A 137 -18.94 -4.58 30.22
C LEU A 137 -18.00 -4.79 29.03
N ARG A 138 -18.09 -5.93 28.35
CA ARG A 138 -17.35 -6.23 27.11
C ARG A 138 -17.66 -5.21 26.01
N ARG A 139 -18.95 -4.92 25.77
CA ARG A 139 -19.40 -3.92 24.77
C ARG A 139 -18.92 -2.51 25.11
N GLN A 140 -19.03 -2.10 26.37
CA GLN A 140 -18.55 -0.80 26.84
C GLN A 140 -17.03 -0.66 26.69
N THR A 141 -16.28 -1.71 27.04
CA THR A 141 -14.82 -1.74 26.91
C THR A 141 -14.40 -1.64 25.44
N LEU A 142 -15.05 -2.39 24.56
CA LEU A 142 -14.81 -2.36 23.12
C LEU A 142 -15.10 -0.96 22.54
N ALA A 143 -16.22 -0.34 22.91
CA ALA A 143 -16.56 1.02 22.47
C ALA A 143 -15.50 2.05 22.92
N ALA A 144 -15.04 1.98 24.17
CA ALA A 144 -14.00 2.86 24.68
C ALA A 144 -12.64 2.67 23.98
N LEU A 145 -12.28 1.43 23.62
CA LEU A 145 -11.05 1.13 22.87
C LEU A 145 -11.11 1.72 21.46
N TYR A 146 -12.22 1.57 20.75
CA TYR A 146 -12.40 2.17 19.41
C TYR A 146 -12.35 3.70 19.46
N GLN A 147 -12.99 4.31 20.45
CA GLN A 147 -12.95 5.77 20.63
C GLN A 147 -11.52 6.28 20.89
N LYS A 148 -10.74 5.59 21.74
CA LYS A 148 -9.33 5.95 21.99
C LYS A 148 -8.44 5.75 20.77
N MET A 149 -8.70 4.70 19.99
CA MET A 149 -7.98 4.45 18.73
C MET A 149 -8.25 5.55 17.69
N GLY A 150 -9.49 6.03 17.59
CA GLY A 150 -9.84 7.20 16.78
C GLY A 150 -9.12 8.46 17.23
N ALA A 151 -9.21 8.82 18.50
CA ALA A 151 -8.54 10.01 19.04
C ALA A 151 -7.00 9.97 18.89
N LEU A 152 -6.38 8.79 19.03
CA LEU A 152 -4.95 8.60 18.79
C LEU A 152 -4.57 8.77 17.32
N THR A 153 -5.47 8.40 16.40
CA THR A 153 -5.27 8.55 14.96
C THR A 153 -5.47 10.00 14.53
N ASP A 154 -6.51 10.67 15.04
CA ASP A 154 -6.84 12.06 14.72
C ASP A 154 -5.83 13.06 15.30
N SER A 155 -5.12 12.69 16.37
CA SER A 155 -4.07 13.52 16.98
C SER A 155 -2.72 13.45 16.25
N LEU A 156 -2.61 12.65 15.18
CA LEU A 156 -1.40 12.58 14.34
C LEU A 156 -1.44 13.65 13.25
N SER A 157 -0.39 14.48 13.19
CA SER A 157 -0.13 15.39 12.07
C SER A 157 0.71 14.70 10.99
N PRO A 158 0.52 14.98 9.69
CA PRO A 158 1.40 14.50 8.62
C PRO A 158 2.87 14.96 8.76
N THR A 159 3.12 15.97 9.60
CA THR A 159 4.45 16.53 9.90
C THR A 159 5.09 15.95 11.16
N ASP A 160 4.47 14.97 11.82
CA ASP A 160 5.01 14.39 13.05
C ASP A 160 6.25 13.52 12.79
N HIS A 161 7.16 13.52 13.77
CA HIS A 161 8.41 12.76 13.73
C HIS A 161 8.13 11.25 13.55
N SER A 162 8.93 10.58 12.71
CA SER A 162 8.74 9.16 12.34
C SER A 162 8.65 8.21 13.55
N GLU A 163 9.33 8.53 14.65
CA GLU A 163 9.29 7.77 15.91
C GLU A 163 7.92 7.83 16.61
N ARG A 164 7.22 8.97 16.55
CA ARG A 164 5.86 9.12 17.08
C ARG A 164 4.87 8.30 16.26
N LEU A 165 5.00 8.34 14.93
CA LEU A 165 4.17 7.56 14.01
C LEU A 165 4.32 6.05 14.26
N ILE A 166 5.56 5.55 14.40
CA ILE A 166 5.83 4.15 14.72
C ILE A 166 5.23 3.75 16.07
N SER A 167 5.34 4.62 17.08
CA SER A 167 4.82 4.35 18.42
C SER A 167 3.28 4.29 18.44
N VAL A 168 2.61 5.20 17.74
CA VAL A 168 1.15 5.18 17.63
C VAL A 168 0.68 3.98 16.82
N ALA A 169 1.32 3.64 15.71
CA ALA A 169 1.00 2.44 14.93
C ALA A 169 1.13 1.14 15.76
N LYS A 170 2.12 1.05 16.64
CA LYS A 170 2.26 -0.07 17.59
C LYS A 170 1.13 -0.08 18.62
N ALA A 171 0.78 1.06 19.20
CA ALA A 171 -0.31 1.17 20.17
C ALA A 171 -1.66 0.76 19.56
N VAL A 172 -1.96 1.24 18.35
CA VAL A 172 -3.16 0.86 17.59
C VAL A 172 -3.21 -0.65 17.34
N ARG A 173 -2.08 -1.26 16.98
CA ARG A 173 -1.99 -2.72 16.77
C ARG A 173 -2.25 -3.52 18.05
N GLU A 174 -1.72 -3.09 19.19
CA GLU A 174 -1.96 -3.76 20.48
C GLU A 174 -3.41 -3.61 20.94
N ILE A 175 -4.02 -2.43 20.72
CA ILE A 175 -5.45 -2.21 21.00
C ILE A 175 -6.32 -3.12 20.11
N ALA A 176 -5.99 -3.27 18.82
CA ALA A 176 -6.72 -4.14 17.92
C ALA A 176 -6.65 -5.63 18.33
N LYS A 177 -5.47 -6.10 18.78
CA LYS A 177 -5.33 -7.44 19.35
C LYS A 177 -6.16 -7.64 20.62
N ALA A 178 -6.16 -6.65 21.52
CA ALA A 178 -6.97 -6.70 22.73
C ALA A 178 -8.48 -6.74 22.41
N ALA A 179 -8.92 -6.01 21.39
CA ALA A 179 -10.31 -6.06 20.92
C ALA A 179 -10.70 -7.44 20.36
N GLN A 180 -9.80 -8.11 19.62
CA GLN A 180 -10.03 -9.46 19.09
C GLN A 180 -10.22 -10.52 20.20
N LEU A 181 -9.50 -10.39 21.31
CA LEU A 181 -9.67 -11.27 22.47
C LEU A 181 -11.00 -11.05 23.18
N LEU A 182 -11.55 -9.83 23.10
CA LEU A 182 -12.85 -9.49 23.69
C LEU A 182 -14.03 -9.90 22.79
N THR A 183 -13.82 -10.17 21.51
CA THR A 183 -14.86 -10.63 20.57
C THR A 183 -15.07 -12.14 20.54
N GLN A 184 -14.13 -12.92 21.10
CA GLN A 184 -14.29 -14.37 21.35
C GLN A 184 -14.98 -14.61 22.71
#